data_AF-A0A2E8E2X5-F1
#
_entry.id   AF-A0A2E8E2X5-F1
#
_cell.length_a   1.000
_cell.length_b   1.000
_cell.length_c   1.000
_cell.angle_alpha   90.00
_cell.angle_beta   90.00
_cell.angle_gamma   90.00
#
_symmetry.space_group_name_H-M   'P 1'
#
loop_
_entity.id
_entity.type
_entity.pdbx_description
1 polymer ?
#
loop_
_entity_poly.entity_id
_entity_poly.type
_entity_poly.pdbx_seq_one_letter_code
_entity_poly.pdbx_strand_id
1 'polypeptide(L)' 'MPTAAIITAAFAHEAEVQRAALGADQLVPIVITHPLSTLSEDEIQARAVEAVSQLHTVLLGR' A
#
# COMPACT_ATOMS: atom_id res chain seq x y z
N MET A 1 9.08 11.67 -8.99
CA MET A 1 7.88 11.08 -9.62
C MET A 1 7.05 10.47 -8.51
N PRO A 2 5.73 10.67 -8.45
CA PRO A 2 4.91 10.01 -7.44
C PRO A 2 4.94 8.49 -7.68
N THR A 3 5.16 7.73 -6.60
CA THR A 3 5.30 6.27 -6.65
C THR A 3 4.36 5.66 -5.63
N ALA A 4 3.49 4.76 -6.09
CA ALA A 4 2.55 4.02 -5.25
C ALA A 4 3.10 2.60 -4.99
N ALA A 5 3.68 2.39 -3.81
CA ALA A 5 4.10 1.06 -3.36
C ALA A 5 2.96 0.42 -2.55
N ILE A 6 2.39 -0.69 -3.04
CA ILE A 6 1.34 -1.41 -2.32
C ILE A 6 1.99 -2.48 -1.44
N ILE A 7 1.67 -2.45 -0.16
CA ILE A 7 2.10 -3.43 0.85
C ILE A 7 0.88 -3.99 1.57
N THR A 8 1.07 -5.13 2.22
CA THR A 8 0.04 -5.68 3.10
C THR A 8 0.21 -5.14 4.52
N ALA A 9 -0.88 -4.98 5.27
CA ALA A 9 -0.89 -4.49 6.65
C ALA A 9 0.08 -5.23 7.59
N ALA A 10 0.36 -6.50 7.32
CA ALA A 10 1.34 -7.30 8.06
C ALA A 10 2.77 -6.75 8.02
N PHE A 11 3.10 -5.88 7.06
CA PHE A 11 4.43 -5.30 6.86
C PHE A 11 4.48 -3.78 7.07
N ALA A 12 3.46 -3.18 7.69
CA ALA A 12 3.39 -1.74 7.85
C ALA A 12 4.56 -1.19 8.70
N HIS A 13 4.95 -1.93 9.75
CA HIS A 13 6.05 -1.51 10.61
C HIS A 13 7.41 -1.63 9.92
N GLU A 14 7.64 -2.73 9.21
CA GLU A 14 8.87 -2.99 8.46
C GLU A 14 9.05 -1.97 7.34
N ALA A 15 7.96 -1.63 6.63
CA ALA A 15 7.98 -0.59 5.62
C ALA A 15 8.39 0.76 6.21
N GLU A 16 7.88 1.10 7.40
CA GLU A 16 8.25 2.34 8.09
C GLU A 16 9.73 2.34 8.52
N VAL A 17 10.21 1.24 9.09
CA VAL A 17 11.63 1.09 9.49
C VAL A 17 12.56 1.21 8.29
N GLN A 18 12.24 0.56 7.17
CA GLN A 18 13.05 0.63 5.96
C GLN A 18 13.02 2.03 5.32
N ARG A 19 11.85 2.68 5.31
CA ARG A 19 11.68 4.04 4.80
C ARG A 19 12.60 5.01 5.55
N ALA A 20 12.60 4.94 6.88
CA ALA A 20 13.46 5.76 7.72
C ALA A 20 14.95 5.43 7.51
N ALA A 21 15.31 4.15 7.46
CA ALA A 21 16.70 3.72 7.28
C ALA A 21 17.31 4.15 5.93
N LEU A 22 16.48 4.24 4.88
CA LEU A 22 16.90 4.62 3.53
C LEU A 22 16.76 6.12 3.25
N GLY A 23 16.27 6.91 4.20
CA GLY A 23 15.96 8.33 3.98
C GLY A 23 14.85 8.55 2.94
N ALA A 24 13.96 7.56 2.78
CA ALA A 24 12.88 7.56 1.81
C ALA A 24 11.62 8.23 2.36
N ASP A 25 11.76 9.33 3.13
CA ASP A 25 10.68 9.85 3.97
C ASP A 25 9.42 10.29 3.20
N GLN A 26 9.57 10.56 1.91
CA GLN A 26 8.46 10.96 1.04
C GLN A 26 7.67 9.77 0.48
N LEU A 27 8.13 8.54 0.67
CA LEU A 27 7.42 7.34 0.24
C LEU A 27 6.26 7.06 1.20
N VAL A 28 5.03 7.22 0.72
CA VAL A 28 3.82 6.87 1.48
C VAL A 28 3.31 5.53 0.95
N PRO A 29 3.46 4.43 1.70
CA PRO A 29 3.00 3.13 1.25
C PRO A 29 1.47 3.04 1.28
N ILE A 30 0.92 2.33 0.30
CA ILE A 30 -0.49 1.98 0.23
C ILE A 30 -0.68 0.67 0.95
N VAL A 31 -1.52 0.66 1.96
CA VAL A 31 -1.71 -0.50 2.84
C VAL A 31 -3.03 -1.17 2.52
N ILE A 32 -2.99 -2.44 2.16
CA ILE A 32 -4.17 -3.30 2.00
C ILE A 32 -4.18 -4.40 3.06
N THR A 33 -5.35 -4.94 3.39
CA THR A 33 -5.40 -6.12 4.27
C THR A 33 -4.62 -7.27 3.63
N HIS A 34 -3.87 -7.99 4.47
CA HIS A 34 -3.05 -9.10 4.02
C HIS A 34 -3.94 -10.17 3.37
N PRO A 35 -3.69 -10.53 2.11
CA PRO A 35 -4.43 -11.58 1.47
C PRO A 35 -4.05 -12.91 2.12
N LEU A 36 -5.04 -13.62 2.62
CA LEU A 36 -4.87 -15.05 2.86
C LEU A 36 -4.71 -15.72 1.49
N SER A 37 -4.01 -16.85 1.44
CA SER A 37 -3.71 -17.60 0.21
C SER A 37 -4.93 -17.78 -0.72
N THR A 38 -4.69 -17.92 -2.03
CA THR A 38 -5.68 -18.06 -3.12
C THR A 38 -6.94 -17.21 -2.93
N LEU A 39 -6.91 -16.00 -3.44
CA LEU A 39 -8.06 -15.11 -3.45
C LEU A 39 -9.03 -15.49 -4.57
N SER A 40 -10.33 -15.43 -4.27
CA SER A 40 -11.39 -15.30 -5.27
C SER A 40 -11.31 -13.94 -5.99
N GLU A 41 -12.01 -13.81 -7.12
CA GLU A 41 -12.13 -12.54 -7.84
C GLU A 41 -12.75 -11.44 -6.96
N ASP A 42 -13.76 -11.78 -6.16
CA ASP A 42 -14.41 -10.85 -5.23
C ASP A 42 -13.42 -10.33 -4.16
N GLU A 43 -12.56 -11.21 -3.64
CA GLU A 43 -11.54 -10.82 -2.67
C GLU A 43 -10.44 -9.97 -3.30
N ILE A 44 -10.04 -10.27 -4.54
CA ILE A 44 -9.12 -9.43 -5.33
C ILE A 44 -9.73 -8.03 -5.51
N GLN A 45 -11.00 -7.97 -5.90
CA GLN A 45 -11.71 -6.71 -6.10
C GLN A 45 -11.80 -5.92 -4.79
N ALA A 46 -12.04 -6.60 -3.66
CA ALA A 46 -12.01 -5.96 -2.33
C ALA A 46 -10.63 -5.37 -2.01
N ARG A 47 -9.52 -6.06 -2.30
CA ARG A 47 -8.16 -5.50 -2.13
C ARG A 47 -7.95 -4.25 -2.99
N ALA A 48 -8.42 -4.29 -4.24
CA ALA A 48 -8.30 -3.16 -5.16
C ALA A 48 -9.07 -1.94 -4.64
N VAL A 49 -10.30 -2.14 -4.16
CA VAL A 49 -11.13 -1.06 -3.58
C VAL A 49 -10.45 -0.41 -2.37
N GLU A 50 -9.80 -1.19 -1.50
CA GLU A 50 -9.03 -0.65 -0.36
C GLU A 50 -7.86 0.26 -0.80
N ALA A 51 -7.24 -0.04 -1.94
CA ALA A 51 -6.09 0.71 -2.43
C ALA A 51 -6.47 2.03 -3.14
N VAL A 52 -7.65 2.12 -3.77
CA VAL A 52 -8.02 3.22 -4.68
C VAL A 52 -7.95 4.60 -4.02
N SER A 53 -8.49 4.77 -2.81
CA SER A 53 -8.48 6.08 -2.13
C SER A 53 -7.05 6.54 -1.79
N GLN A 54 -6.20 5.60 -1.40
CA GLN A 54 -4.79 5.85 -1.09
C GLN A 54 -4.00 6.14 -2.37
N LEU A 55 -4.26 5.42 -3.46
CA LEU A 55 -3.66 5.65 -4.78
C LEU A 55 -3.92 7.09 -5.26
N HIS A 56 -5.15 7.58 -5.12
CA HIS A 56 -5.49 8.94 -5.51
C HIS A 56 -4.72 9.97 -4.68
N THR A 57 -4.66 9.77 -3.36
CA THR A 57 -3.87 10.63 -2.46
C THR A 57 -2.39 10.67 -2.87
N VAL A 58 -1.77 9.50 -3.09
CA VAL A 58 -0.32 9.39 -3.37
C VAL A 58 0.05 9.87 -4.79
N LEU A 59 -0.77 9.52 -5.80
CA LEU A 59 -0.43 9.79 -7.20
C LEU A 59 -0.94 11.13 -7.70
N LEU A 60 -2.07 11.61 -7.16
CA LEU A 60 -2.78 12.80 -7.63
C LEU A 60 -2.81 13.93 -6.60
N GLY A 61 -2.46 13.66 -5.34
CA GLY A 61 -2.51 14.65 -4.25
C GLY A 61 -3.93 15.04 -3.83
N ARG A 62 -4.95 14.24 -4.16
CA ARG A 62 -6.37 14.50 -3.87
C ARG A 62 -7.16 13.21 -3.71
#